data_AF-A0A957HY36-F1
#
_entry.id   AF-A0A957HY36-F1
#
_cell.length_a   1.000
_cell.length_b   1.000
_cell.length_c   1.000
_cell.angle_alpha   90.00
_cell.angle_beta   90.00
_cell.angle_gamma   90.00
#
_symmetry.space_group_name_H-M   'P 1'
#
loop_
_entity.id
_entity.type
_entity.pdbx_description
1 polymer ?
#
loop_
_entity_poly.entity_id
_entity_poly.type
_entity_poly.pdbx_seq_one_letter_code
_entity_poly.pdbx_strand_id
1 'polypeptide(L)' 'MKKPKTRSLRQQSGKSKGGQKGHEGQILKMVSNPHHQEVQSVTSCPHCAHDLSAVPVINYEKRQLFDPPLVAVEVTEY' A
#
# COMPACT_ATOMS: atom_id res chain seq x y z
N MET A 1 -39.94 8.36 -20.02
CA MET A 1 -39.88 8.23 -18.54
C MET A 1 -38.77 9.14 -18.01
N LYS A 2 -39.06 10.06 -17.07
CA LYS A 2 -38.03 10.92 -16.45
C LYS A 2 -37.23 10.11 -15.45
N LYS A 3 -35.90 10.08 -15.58
CA LYS A 3 -35.01 9.47 -14.58
C LYS A 3 -35.25 10.14 -13.21
N PRO A 4 -35.45 9.38 -12.12
CA PRO A 4 -35.57 9.97 -10.81
C PRO A 4 -34.25 10.67 -10.46
N LYS A 5 -34.32 11.95 -10.07
CA LYS A 5 -33.17 12.66 -9.51
C LYS A 5 -32.90 12.06 -8.14
N THR A 6 -31.89 11.22 -8.03
CA THR A 6 -31.36 10.71 -6.76
C THR A 6 -30.62 11.84 -6.04
N ARG A 7 -31.38 12.79 -5.47
CA ARG A 7 -30.80 13.83 -4.62
C ARG A 7 -30.36 13.15 -3.33
N SER A 8 -29.05 13.17 -3.08
CA SER A 8 -28.46 12.65 -1.86
C SER A 8 -29.18 13.22 -0.62
N LEU A 9 -29.66 12.35 0.26
CA LEU A 9 -30.23 12.70 1.57
C LEU A 9 -29.15 12.98 2.63
N ARG A 10 -27.86 12.79 2.27
CA ARG A 10 -26.74 13.01 3.19
C ARG A 10 -26.68 14.48 3.61
N GLN A 11 -26.68 14.72 4.91
CA GLN A 11 -26.36 16.03 5.46
C GLN A 11 -24.88 16.36 5.27
N GLN A 12 -24.58 17.62 4.96
CA GLN A 12 -23.21 18.08 4.75
C GLN A 12 -22.47 18.08 6.09
N SER A 13 -21.37 17.33 6.18
CA SER A 13 -20.64 17.16 7.45
C SER A 13 -19.88 18.40 7.92
N GLY A 14 -19.77 19.44 7.09
CA GLY A 14 -18.97 20.64 7.36
C GLY A 14 -17.44 20.39 7.42
N LYS A 15 -16.99 19.14 7.36
CA LYS A 15 -15.56 18.79 7.41
C LYS A 15 -14.88 19.00 6.06
N SER A 16 -13.64 19.47 6.08
CA SER A 16 -12.79 19.53 4.89
C SER A 16 -12.58 18.12 4.31
N LYS A 17 -12.51 18.03 2.98
CA LYS A 17 -12.10 16.79 2.31
C LYS A 17 -10.61 16.55 2.60
N GLY A 18 -10.22 15.30 2.87
CA GLY A 18 -8.84 14.94 3.24
C GLY A 18 -8.61 14.85 4.74
N GLY A 19 -7.34 14.91 5.16
CA GLY A 19 -6.95 14.86 6.58
C GLY A 19 -7.64 15.96 7.39
N GLN A 20 -8.14 15.60 8.57
CA GLN A 20 -8.78 16.56 9.48
C GLN A 20 -7.70 17.46 10.11
N LYS A 21 -7.97 18.77 10.16
CA LYS A 21 -7.07 19.77 10.76
C LYS A 21 -6.78 19.38 12.23
N GLY A 22 -5.50 19.30 12.58
CA GLY A 22 -5.05 18.91 13.94
C GLY A 22 -4.67 17.43 14.09
N HIS A 23 -4.92 16.59 13.08
CA HIS A 23 -4.37 15.24 13.05
C HIS A 23 -3.01 15.24 12.34
N GLU A 24 -1.94 15.01 13.09
CA GLU A 24 -0.64 14.73 12.49
C GLU A 24 -0.70 13.38 11.78
N GLY A 25 -0.54 13.39 10.46
CA GLY A 25 -0.37 12.17 9.71
C GLY A 25 0.97 11.54 10.06
N GLN A 26 0.96 10.29 10.52
CA GLN A 26 2.18 9.49 10.61
C GLN A 26 2.30 8.64 9.34
N ILE A 27 3.40 8.81 8.62
CA ILE A 27 3.75 7.94 7.49
C ILE A 27 4.53 6.72 7.99
N LEU A 28 4.33 5.57 7.35
CA LEU A 28 5.18 4.41 7.59
C LEU A 28 6.60 4.71 7.12
N LYS A 29 7.58 4.51 8.01
CA LYS A 29 9.00 4.62 7.70
C LYS A 29 9.56 3.24 7.38
N MET A 30 10.49 3.17 6.44
CA MET A 30 11.21 1.94 6.14
C MET A 30 11.97 1.47 7.38
N VAL A 31 11.81 0.20 7.76
CA VAL A 31 12.51 -0.41 8.88
C VAL A 31 13.89 -0.91 8.45
N SER A 32 14.89 -0.81 9.32
CA SER A 32 16.24 -1.29 9.02
C SER A 32 16.36 -2.81 9.03
N ASN A 33 15.54 -3.48 9.85
CA ASN A 33 15.51 -4.94 10.01
C ASN A 33 14.09 -5.48 9.74
N PRO A 34 13.75 -5.84 8.49
CA PRO A 34 12.46 -6.45 8.18
C PRO A 34 12.41 -7.89 8.70
N HIS A 35 11.20 -8.39 9.00
CA HIS A 35 11.00 -9.79 9.41
C HIS A 35 11.44 -10.80 8.35
N HIS A 36 11.29 -10.44 7.08
CA HIS A 36 11.67 -11.25 5.93
C HIS A 36 12.37 -10.36 4.90
N GLN A 37 13.40 -10.90 4.24
CA GLN A 37 14.12 -10.22 3.17
C GLN A 37 14.18 -11.12 1.94
N GLU A 38 13.58 -10.68 0.86
CA GLU A 38 13.61 -11.36 -0.44
C GLU A 38 14.33 -10.47 -1.45
N VAL A 39 15.36 -11.02 -2.10
CA VAL A 39 16.13 -10.30 -3.14
C VAL A 39 15.69 -10.84 -4.50
N GLN A 40 15.13 -9.95 -5.31
CA GLN A 40 14.79 -10.26 -6.70
C GLN A 40 15.92 -9.80 -7.62
N SER A 41 16.77 -10.74 -8.02
CA SER A 41 17.88 -10.47 -8.94
C SER A 41 17.38 -10.34 -10.37
N VAL A 42 17.88 -9.34 -11.10
CA VAL A 42 17.65 -9.23 -12.54
C VAL A 42 18.63 -10.15 -13.25
N THR A 43 18.13 -11.26 -13.79
CA THR A 43 18.95 -12.25 -14.51
C THR A 43 18.90 -12.08 -16.02
N SER A 44 18.02 -11.23 -16.56
CA SER A 44 17.97 -10.95 -17.99
C SER A 44 17.69 -9.49 -18.26
N CYS A 45 18.29 -8.96 -19.33
CA CYS A 45 18.06 -7.59 -19.75
C CYS A 45 16.61 -7.42 -20.23
N PRO A 46 15.82 -6.48 -19.69
CA PRO A 46 14.43 -6.30 -20.09
C PRO A 46 14.27 -5.77 -21.52
N HIS A 47 15.34 -5.28 -22.14
CA HIS A 47 15.31 -4.72 -23.50
C HIS A 47 15.76 -5.69 -24.59
N CYS A 48 16.75 -6.54 -24.30
CA CYS A 48 17.35 -7.44 -25.30
C CYS A 48 17.40 -8.92 -24.87
N ALA A 49 16.89 -9.25 -23.67
CA ALA A 49 16.86 -10.60 -23.09
C ALA A 49 18.24 -11.26 -22.89
N HIS A 50 19.34 -10.49 -23.00
CA HIS A 50 20.68 -10.99 -22.70
C HIS A 50 20.77 -11.47 -21.24
N ASP A 51 21.50 -12.56 -21.01
CA ASP A 51 21.72 -13.11 -19.68
C ASP A 51 22.63 -12.19 -18.86
N LEU A 52 22.16 -11.83 -17.66
CA LEU A 52 22.84 -10.98 -16.69
C LEU A 52 23.25 -11.75 -15.43
N SER A 53 23.02 -13.07 -15.37
CA SER A 53 23.28 -13.89 -14.19
C SER A 53 24.73 -13.83 -13.68
N ALA A 54 25.69 -13.62 -14.57
CA ALA A 54 27.12 -13.47 -14.26
C ALA A 54 27.59 -12.01 -14.13
N VAL A 55 26.71 -11.03 -14.37
CA VAL A 55 27.05 -9.60 -14.33
C VAL A 55 27.02 -9.11 -12.87
N PRO A 56 28.06 -8.40 -12.40
CA PRO A 56 28.06 -7.84 -11.05
C PRO A 56 26.91 -6.84 -10.81
N VAL A 57 26.26 -6.95 -9.65
CA VAL A 57 25.20 -6.01 -9.26
C VAL A 57 25.79 -4.64 -8.97
N ILE A 58 25.23 -3.60 -9.59
CA ILE A 58 25.69 -2.22 -9.42
C ILE A 58 24.90 -1.43 -8.36
N ASN A 59 23.64 -1.82 -8.08
CA ASN A 59 22.78 -1.15 -7.11
C ASN A 59 21.60 -2.05 -6.69
N TYR A 60 20.91 -1.66 -5.62
CA TYR A 60 19.68 -2.27 -5.12
C TYR A 60 18.59 -1.23 -4.94
N GLU A 61 17.36 -1.58 -5.35
CA GLU A 61 16.16 -0.88 -4.92
C GLU A 61 15.49 -1.64 -3.78
N LYS A 62 14.94 -0.91 -2.80
CA LYS A 62 14.26 -1.51 -1.63
C LYS A 62 12.81 -1.06 -1.58
N ARG A 63 11.91 -2.01 -1.36
CA ARG A 63 10.49 -1.79 -1.08
C ARG A 63 10.10 -2.67 0.11
N GLN A 64 9.22 -2.16 0.97
CA GLN A 64 8.73 -2.91 2.13
C GLN A 64 7.21 -2.98 2.09
N LEU A 65 6.69 -4.19 2.22
CA LEU A 65 5.28 -4.47 2.39
C LEU A 65 4.99 -4.58 3.90
N PHE A 66 3.95 -3.88 4.35
CA PHE A 66 3.47 -3.93 5.73
C PHE A 66 2.09 -4.56 5.73
N ASP A 67 2.04 -5.88 5.87
CA ASP A 67 0.78 -6.59 6.02
C ASP A 67 0.37 -6.63 7.50
N PRO A 68 -0.84 -6.16 7.85
CA PRO A 68 -1.34 -6.27 9.21
C PRO A 68 -1.56 -7.75 9.57
N PRO A 69 -1.42 -8.12 10.85
CA PRO A 69 -1.70 -9.49 11.27
C PRO A 69 -3.17 -9.82 10.99
N LEU A 70 -3.44 -11.10 10.73
CA LEU A 70 -4.80 -11.60 10.68
C LEU A 70 -5.44 -11.43 12.07
N VAL A 71 -6.55 -10.70 12.12
CA VAL A 71 -7.30 -10.47 13.35
C VAL A 71 -8.50 -11.43 13.37
N ALA A 72 -8.61 -12.23 14.43
CA ALA A 72 -9.79 -13.07 14.65
C ALA A 72 -10.98 -12.20 15.10
N VAL A 73 -12.17 -12.49 14.58
CA VAL A 73 -13.41 -11.82 15.01
C VAL A 73 -14.02 -12.61 16.15
N GLU A 74 -14.26 -11.94 17.27
CA GLU A 74 -15.05 -12.47 18.38
C GLU A 74 -16.52 -12.11 18.17
N VAL A 75 -17.41 -13.09 18.33
CA VAL A 75 -18.86 -12.91 18.18
C VAL A 75 -19.53 -13.37 19.47
N THR A 76 -20.43 -12.53 19.99
CA THR A 76 -21.25 -12.84 21.18
C THR A 76 -22.73 -12.71 20.80
N GLU A 77 -23.52 -13.72 21.13
CA GLU A 77 -24.99 -13.75 20.98
C GLU A 77 -25.65 -13.54 22.36
N TYR A 78 -26.82 -12.89 22.40
CA TYR A 78 -27.62 -12.61 23.60
C TYR A 78 -29.03 -13.17 23.46
#